data_AF-A0A822B4T3-F1
#
_entry.id   AF-A0A822B4T3-F1
#
_cell.length_a   1.000
_cell.length_b   1.000
_cell.length_c   1.000
_cell.angle_alpha   90.00
_cell.angle_beta   90.00
_cell.angle_gamma   90.00
#
_symmetry.space_group_name_H-M   'P 1'
#
loop_
_entity.id
_entity.type
_entity.pdbx_description
1 polymer ?
#
loop_
_entity_poly.entity_id
_entity_poly.type
_entity_poly.pdbx_seq_one_letter_code
_entity_poly.pdbx_strand_id
1 'polypeptide(L)'
;PCTRSTSRETITNDEFKNLLPFFLKDNPNFKCAKGGHAAHGSSVAISSKDNGVETSLIMGFHSLLISSSDFIEAMQQAYILTDNITRTLKSAGYDVEVFPYSIFYVFYEQYLTIWHDVLLNLSISGAAIFVATFILLGFDIISAFIITLTIA
;
A
#
# COMPACT_ATOMS: atom_id res chain seq x y z
N PRO A 1 -24.93 25.14 -1.62
CA PRO A 1 -26.33 25.24 -1.17
C PRO A 1 -26.97 23.86 -1.10
N CYS A 2 -27.17 23.34 0.12
CA CYS A 2 -27.81 22.05 0.30
C CYS A 2 -29.27 22.12 -0.14
N THR A 3 -29.54 21.50 -1.27
CA THR A 3 -30.89 21.23 -1.76
C THR A 3 -31.52 20.16 -0.87
N ARG A 4 -32.84 20.25 -0.65
CA ARG A 4 -33.58 19.14 -0.03
C ARG A 4 -33.27 17.87 -0.80
N SER A 5 -33.06 16.75 -0.07
CA SER A 5 -32.91 15.40 -0.62
C SER A 5 -33.81 15.25 -1.84
N THR A 6 -33.23 15.33 -3.03
CA THR A 6 -33.97 14.97 -4.23
C THR A 6 -34.19 13.48 -4.10
N SER A 7 -35.42 13.03 -4.28
CA SER A 7 -35.83 11.62 -4.28
C SER A 7 -35.23 10.82 -5.45
N ARG A 8 -34.11 11.27 -6.01
CA ARG A 8 -33.46 10.73 -7.20
C ARG A 8 -32.33 9.83 -6.73
N GLU A 9 -32.49 8.53 -6.95
CA GLU A 9 -31.53 7.49 -6.55
C GLU A 9 -30.27 7.47 -7.41
N THR A 10 -30.26 8.17 -8.56
CA THR A 10 -29.14 8.16 -9.52
C THR A 10 -28.92 9.53 -10.15
N ILE A 11 -27.64 9.90 -10.29
CA ILE A 11 -27.14 11.14 -10.88
C ILE A 11 -26.44 10.77 -12.20
N THR A 12 -26.58 11.59 -13.24
CA THR A 12 -25.85 11.37 -14.50
C THR A 12 -24.36 11.71 -14.36
N ASN A 13 -23.49 11.16 -15.21
CA ASN A 13 -22.04 11.43 -15.15
C ASN A 13 -21.72 12.93 -15.23
N ASP A 14 -22.41 13.67 -16.11
CA ASP A 14 -22.18 15.10 -16.29
C ASP A 14 -22.66 15.92 -15.09
N GLU A 15 -23.82 15.57 -14.53
CA GLU A 15 -24.30 16.18 -13.28
C GLU A 15 -23.33 15.89 -12.12
N PHE A 16 -22.79 14.67 -12.03
CA PHE A 16 -21.82 14.31 -11.00
C PHE A 16 -20.55 15.15 -11.10
N LYS A 17 -19.93 15.24 -12.29
CA LYS A 17 -18.74 16.06 -12.53
C LYS A 17 -18.98 17.55 -12.22
N ASN A 18 -20.18 18.05 -12.50
CA ASN A 18 -20.54 19.44 -12.20
C ASN A 18 -20.78 19.68 -10.70
N LEU A 19 -21.41 18.74 -9.98
CA LEU A 19 -21.79 18.89 -8.57
C LEU A 19 -20.63 18.58 -7.60
N LEU A 20 -19.72 17.69 -7.98
CA LEU A 20 -18.63 17.22 -7.12
C LEU A 20 -17.73 18.36 -6.61
N PRO A 21 -17.25 19.32 -7.44
CA PRO A 21 -16.45 20.44 -6.94
C PRO A 21 -17.18 21.33 -5.93
N PHE A 22 -18.51 21.48 -6.07
CA PHE A 22 -19.31 22.23 -5.10
C PHE A 22 -19.41 21.48 -3.77
N PHE A 23 -19.62 20.15 -3.83
CA PHE A 23 -19.67 19.30 -2.63
C PHE A 23 -18.34 19.33 -1.84
N LEU A 24 -17.19 19.25 -2.53
CA LEU A 24 -15.87 19.27 -1.90
C LEU A 24 -15.47 20.63 -1.31
N LYS A 25 -16.18 21.72 -1.67
CA LYS A 25 -15.95 23.06 -1.11
C LYS A 25 -17.03 23.48 -0.09
N ASP A 26 -18.12 22.71 0.05
CA ASP A 26 -19.21 23.05 0.95
C ASP A 26 -18.86 22.72 2.40
N ASN A 27 -18.97 23.72 3.26
CA ASN A 27 -18.68 23.60 4.69
C ASN A 27 -19.91 23.10 5.45
N PRO A 28 -19.75 22.13 6.37
CA PRO A 28 -20.85 21.66 7.20
C PRO A 28 -21.42 22.81 8.05
N ASN A 29 -22.75 22.89 8.13
CA ASN A 29 -23.47 23.92 8.89
C ASN A 29 -24.77 23.36 9.47
N PHE A 30 -25.47 24.13 10.32
CA PHE A 30 -26.70 23.68 10.99
C PHE A 30 -27.84 23.27 10.03
N LYS A 31 -27.88 23.84 8.81
CA LYS A 31 -28.87 23.46 7.79
C LYS A 31 -28.45 22.22 7.00
N CYS A 32 -27.15 21.93 6.97
CA CYS A 32 -26.56 20.84 6.19
C CYS A 32 -25.31 20.29 6.88
N ALA A 33 -25.51 19.23 7.66
CA ALA A 33 -24.44 18.59 8.39
C ALA A 33 -23.44 17.87 7.48
N LYS A 34 -23.87 17.42 6.30
CA LYS A 34 -23.07 16.64 5.34
C LYS A 34 -22.40 17.56 4.29
N GLY A 35 -21.43 18.35 4.72
CA GLY A 35 -20.53 19.10 3.83
C GLY A 35 -19.28 18.28 3.52
N GLY A 36 -18.92 18.15 2.24
CA GLY A 36 -17.79 17.33 1.80
C GLY A 36 -16.42 17.93 2.10
N HIS A 37 -16.34 19.24 2.34
CA HIS A 37 -15.07 19.94 2.48
C HIS A 37 -14.23 19.45 3.68
N ALA A 38 -14.86 19.27 4.85
CA ALA A 38 -14.13 18.92 6.06
C ALA A 38 -13.56 17.48 6.05
N ALA A 39 -14.28 16.52 5.47
CA ALA A 39 -13.90 15.10 5.51
C ALA A 39 -13.29 14.57 4.21
N HIS A 40 -13.68 15.13 3.07
CA HIS A 40 -13.33 14.61 1.74
C HIS A 40 -12.60 15.64 0.86
N GLY A 41 -12.48 16.91 1.30
CA GLY A 41 -11.89 17.98 0.49
C GLY A 41 -10.44 17.70 0.07
N SER A 42 -9.65 17.02 0.91
CA SER A 42 -8.30 16.55 0.60
C SER A 42 -8.22 15.10 0.12
N SER A 43 -9.31 14.35 0.23
CA SER A 43 -9.36 12.91 -0.09
C SER A 43 -9.70 12.64 -1.56
N VAL A 44 -10.17 13.64 -2.31
CA VAL A 44 -10.54 13.50 -3.72
C VAL A 44 -9.83 14.57 -4.54
N ALA A 45 -8.94 14.15 -5.43
CA ALA A 45 -8.30 15.03 -6.40
C ALA A 45 -9.12 15.09 -7.69
N ILE A 46 -9.46 16.31 -8.12
CA ILE A 46 -10.21 16.56 -9.36
C ILE A 46 -9.24 17.02 -10.44
N SER A 47 -9.36 16.45 -11.64
CA SER A 47 -8.58 16.86 -12.80
C SER A 47 -8.97 18.26 -13.25
N SER A 48 -7.96 19.08 -13.56
CA SER A 48 -8.18 20.41 -14.13
C SER A 48 -8.68 20.40 -15.58
N LYS A 49 -8.61 19.25 -16.27
CA LYS A 49 -8.96 19.16 -17.71
C LYS A 49 -10.42 18.84 -17.96
N ASP A 50 -11.00 17.91 -17.20
CA ASP A 50 -12.32 17.34 -17.48
C ASP A 50 -13.24 17.28 -16.26
N ASN A 51 -12.85 17.90 -15.13
CA ASN A 51 -13.50 17.79 -13.83
C ASN A 51 -13.77 16.34 -13.39
N GLY A 52 -13.00 15.37 -13.92
CA GLY A 52 -13.02 13.98 -13.49
C GLY A 52 -12.26 13.78 -12.18
N VAL A 53 -12.49 12.65 -11.53
CA VAL A 53 -11.71 12.24 -10.35
C VAL A 53 -10.42 11.60 -10.83
N GLU A 54 -9.27 12.17 -10.44
CA GLU A 54 -7.94 11.60 -10.76
C GLU A 54 -7.54 10.56 -9.72
N THR A 55 -7.62 10.94 -8.44
CA THR A 55 -7.28 10.06 -7.32
C THR A 55 -8.27 10.24 -6.19
N SER A 56 -8.53 9.15 -5.47
CA SER A 56 -9.40 9.17 -4.30
C SER A 56 -8.80 8.33 -3.18
N LEU A 57 -8.88 8.84 -1.97
CA LEU A 57 -8.48 8.17 -0.74
C LEU A 57 -9.73 7.78 0.05
N ILE A 58 -9.78 6.51 0.48
CA ILE A 58 -10.77 6.03 1.44
C ILE A 58 -10.02 5.75 2.73
N MET A 59 -10.37 6.48 3.79
CA MET A 59 -9.73 6.36 5.09
C MET A 59 -10.43 5.30 5.95
N GLY A 60 -9.65 4.38 6.50
CA GLY A 60 -10.06 3.43 7.52
C GLY A 60 -9.06 3.41 8.67
N PHE A 61 -9.41 2.72 9.76
CA PHE A 61 -8.54 2.57 10.92
C PHE A 61 -8.15 1.10 11.10
N HIS A 62 -6.88 0.88 11.44
CA HIS A 62 -6.42 -0.42 11.94
C HIS A 62 -6.96 -0.67 13.35
N SER A 63 -7.00 -1.93 13.75
CA SER A 63 -7.23 -2.32 15.14
C SER A 63 -6.05 -1.89 16.03
N LEU A 64 -6.13 -2.20 17.33
CA LEU A 64 -4.99 -2.05 18.22
C LEU A 64 -3.85 -2.97 17.77
N LEU A 65 -2.70 -2.40 17.45
CA LEU A 65 -1.47 -3.11 17.08
C LEU A 65 -0.44 -2.85 18.17
N ILE A 66 0.02 -3.89 18.86
CA ILE A 66 0.92 -3.76 20.01
C ILE A 66 2.27 -4.42 19.69
N SER A 67 2.24 -5.64 19.16
CA SER A 67 3.43 -6.42 18.85
C SER A 67 3.90 -6.19 17.42
N SER A 68 5.18 -6.44 17.15
CA SER A 68 5.73 -6.36 15.79
C SER A 68 5.04 -7.31 14.82
N SER A 69 4.59 -8.49 15.27
CA SER A 69 3.80 -9.40 14.43
C SER A 69 2.46 -8.80 14.05
N ASP A 70 1.79 -8.06 14.94
CA ASP A 70 0.51 -7.42 14.64
C ASP A 70 0.68 -6.39 13.52
N PHE A 71 1.75 -5.59 13.56
CA PHE A 71 2.04 -4.60 12.51
C PHE A 71 2.32 -5.26 11.15
N ILE A 72 3.10 -6.35 11.14
CA ILE A 72 3.41 -7.08 9.91
C ILE A 72 2.15 -7.72 9.34
N GLU A 73 1.36 -8.40 10.18
CA GLU A 73 0.12 -9.06 9.76
C GLU A 73 -0.93 -8.06 9.29
N ALA A 74 -1.17 -6.98 10.02
CA ALA A 74 -2.13 -5.94 9.62
C ALA A 74 -1.75 -5.30 8.28
N MET A 75 -0.46 -5.10 8.01
CA MET A 75 0.03 -4.63 6.72
C MET A 75 -0.20 -5.68 5.62
N GLN A 76 0.14 -6.95 5.86
CA GLN A 76 -0.11 -8.04 4.90
C GLN A 76 -1.59 -8.16 4.54
N GLN A 77 -2.49 -8.14 5.55
CA GLN A 77 -3.93 -8.22 5.33
C GLN A 77 -4.46 -7.01 4.55
N ALA A 78 -3.92 -5.81 4.78
CA ALA A 78 -4.30 -4.63 4.01
C ALA A 78 -3.90 -4.76 2.52
N TYR A 79 -2.71 -5.29 2.23
CA TYR A 79 -2.30 -5.58 0.85
C TYR A 79 -3.20 -6.63 0.21
N ILE A 80 -3.49 -7.73 0.91
CA ILE A 80 -4.41 -8.78 0.41
C ILE A 80 -5.80 -8.20 0.08
N LEU A 81 -6.34 -7.36 0.97
CA LEU A 81 -7.64 -6.71 0.77
C LEU A 81 -7.63 -5.79 -0.46
N THR A 82 -6.64 -4.92 -0.56
CA THR A 82 -6.55 -3.94 -1.65
C THR A 82 -6.23 -4.60 -3.00
N ASP A 83 -5.44 -5.66 -3.02
CA ASP A 83 -5.24 -6.51 -4.20
C ASP A 83 -6.55 -7.16 -4.66
N ASN A 84 -7.37 -7.65 -3.72
CA ASN A 84 -8.66 -8.24 -4.04
C ASN A 84 -9.63 -7.19 -4.62
N ILE A 85 -9.67 -6.00 -4.03
CA ILE A 85 -10.45 -4.87 -4.55
C ILE A 85 -9.97 -4.51 -5.96
N THR A 86 -8.66 -4.39 -6.16
CA THR A 86 -8.05 -4.10 -7.46
C THR A 86 -8.43 -5.13 -8.51
N ARG A 87 -8.33 -6.43 -8.19
CA ARG A 87 -8.75 -7.52 -9.09
C ARG A 87 -10.24 -7.45 -9.42
N THR A 88 -11.07 -7.16 -8.43
CA THR A 88 -12.52 -7.04 -8.61
C THR A 88 -12.85 -5.87 -9.54
N LEU A 89 -12.24 -4.71 -9.34
CA LEU A 89 -12.43 -3.53 -10.20
C LEU A 89 -11.94 -3.77 -11.63
N LYS A 90 -10.77 -4.39 -11.79
CA LYS A 90 -10.24 -4.79 -13.11
C LYS A 90 -11.17 -5.78 -13.82
N SER A 91 -11.75 -6.74 -13.10
CA SER A 91 -12.71 -7.68 -13.67
C SER A 91 -14.03 -7.01 -14.11
N ALA A 92 -14.41 -5.91 -13.47
CA ALA A 92 -15.56 -5.09 -13.84
C ALA A 92 -15.27 -4.11 -15.01
N GLY A 93 -14.05 -4.12 -15.55
CA GLY A 93 -13.64 -3.29 -16.69
C GLY A 93 -13.02 -1.95 -16.32
N TYR A 94 -12.68 -1.73 -15.04
CA TYR A 94 -11.99 -0.52 -14.59
C TYR A 94 -10.48 -0.76 -14.48
N ASP A 95 -9.68 -0.02 -15.24
CA ASP A 95 -8.22 -0.08 -15.15
C ASP A 95 -7.72 0.84 -14.03
N VAL A 96 -7.92 0.40 -12.78
CA VAL A 96 -7.54 1.13 -11.57
C VAL A 96 -6.76 0.20 -10.64
N GLU A 97 -5.77 0.77 -9.96
CA GLU A 97 -5.02 0.11 -8.88
C GLU A 97 -5.36 0.75 -7.54
N VAL A 98 -5.64 -0.09 -6.55
CA VAL A 98 -5.91 0.32 -5.18
C VAL A 98 -4.78 -0.24 -4.31
N PHE A 99 -4.16 0.62 -3.51
CA PHE A 99 -3.10 0.24 -2.58
C PHE A 99 -3.35 0.83 -1.18
N PRO A 100 -2.91 0.16 -0.11
CA PRO A 100 -3.11 0.63 1.25
C PRO A 100 -1.92 1.50 1.68
N TYR A 101 -2.18 2.51 2.50
CA TYR A 101 -1.13 3.35 3.08
C TYR A 101 -1.33 3.52 4.58
N SER A 102 -0.26 3.32 5.35
CA SER A 102 -0.17 3.72 6.75
C SER A 102 1.27 4.13 7.06
N ILE A 103 1.43 5.03 8.04
CA ILE A 103 2.74 5.60 8.39
C ILE A 103 3.77 4.54 8.81
N PHE A 104 3.32 3.42 9.37
CA PHE A 104 4.21 2.36 9.84
C PHE A 104 4.66 1.40 8.73
N TYR A 105 4.04 1.42 7.55
CA TYR A 105 4.34 0.45 6.48
C TYR A 105 5.81 0.52 6.07
N VAL A 106 6.36 1.73 5.89
CA VAL A 106 7.76 1.93 5.51
C VAL A 106 8.78 1.33 6.49
N PHE A 107 8.41 1.19 7.77
CA PHE A 107 9.29 0.61 8.79
C PHE A 107 9.17 -0.91 8.87
N TYR A 108 8.00 -1.45 8.54
CA TYR A 108 7.69 -2.88 8.68
C TYR A 108 7.78 -3.67 7.38
N GLU A 109 7.83 -3.01 6.22
CA GLU A 109 7.91 -3.65 4.91
C GLU A 109 9.12 -4.60 4.78
N GLN A 110 10.27 -4.22 5.34
CA GLN A 110 11.49 -5.05 5.35
C GLN A 110 11.28 -6.45 5.96
N TYR A 111 10.34 -6.60 6.90
CA TYR A 111 10.08 -7.89 7.54
C TYR A 111 9.31 -8.86 6.62
N LEU A 112 8.76 -8.38 5.51
CA LEU A 112 8.12 -9.23 4.50
C LEU A 112 9.14 -10.06 3.72
N THR A 113 10.34 -9.52 3.50
CA THR A 113 11.40 -10.17 2.69
C THR A 113 12.62 -10.58 3.50
N ILE A 114 12.68 -10.27 4.81
CA ILE A 114 13.87 -10.45 5.64
C ILE A 114 14.49 -11.84 5.55
N TRP A 115 13.69 -12.90 5.48
CA TRP A 115 14.22 -14.27 5.37
C TRP A 115 14.94 -14.51 4.04
N HIS A 116 14.42 -13.97 2.95
CA HIS A 116 15.05 -14.05 1.65
C HIS A 116 16.36 -13.26 1.65
N ASP A 117 16.33 -12.04 2.19
CA ASP A 117 17.49 -11.16 2.25
C ASP A 117 18.60 -11.77 3.13
N VAL A 118 18.25 -12.36 4.28
CA VAL A 118 19.20 -13.04 5.17
C VAL A 118 19.84 -14.24 4.47
N LEU A 119 19.04 -15.11 3.85
CA LEU A 119 19.55 -16.29 3.16
C LEU A 119 20.50 -15.92 2.01
N LEU A 120 20.12 -14.91 1.23
CA LEU A 120 20.91 -14.42 0.11
C LEU A 120 22.24 -13.82 0.58
N ASN A 121 22.20 -12.93 1.58
CA ASN A 121 23.41 -12.30 2.10
C ASN A 121 24.35 -13.30 2.76
N LEU A 122 23.83 -14.25 3.54
CA LEU A 122 24.62 -15.30 4.17
C LEU A 122 25.21 -16.26 3.12
N SER A 123 24.45 -16.58 2.08
CA SER A 123 24.95 -17.45 1.00
C SER A 123 26.06 -16.78 0.20
N ILE A 124 25.93 -15.48 -0.13
CA ILE A 124 26.96 -14.74 -0.86
C ILE A 124 28.24 -14.60 -0.04
N SER A 125 28.12 -14.26 1.24
CA SER A 125 29.29 -14.13 2.12
C SER A 125 29.99 -15.48 2.34
N GLY A 126 29.22 -16.56 2.56
CA GLY A 126 29.74 -17.92 2.66
C GLY A 126 30.43 -18.37 1.37
N ALA A 127 29.84 -18.09 0.21
CA ALA A 127 30.44 -18.39 -1.08
C ALA A 127 31.76 -17.64 -1.32
N ALA A 128 31.83 -16.36 -0.91
CA ALA A 128 33.05 -15.57 -1.03
C ALA A 128 34.19 -16.14 -0.17
N ILE A 129 33.89 -16.54 1.07
CA ILE A 129 34.86 -17.17 1.98
C ILE A 129 35.35 -18.50 1.41
N PHE A 130 34.44 -19.33 0.89
CA PHE A 130 34.77 -20.60 0.26
C PHE A 130 35.70 -20.40 -0.95
N VAL A 131 35.38 -19.47 -1.86
CA VAL A 131 36.20 -19.21 -3.05
C VAL A 131 37.59 -18.70 -2.67
N ALA A 132 37.67 -17.76 -1.72
CA ALA A 132 38.96 -17.22 -1.27
C ALA A 132 39.85 -18.30 -0.65
N THR A 133 39.30 -19.11 0.26
CA THR A 133 40.04 -20.20 0.92
C THR A 133 40.44 -21.30 -0.06
N PHE A 134 39.55 -21.67 -0.98
CA PHE A 134 39.83 -22.66 -2.02
C PHE A 134 41.02 -22.27 -2.90
N ILE A 135 41.11 -21.00 -3.32
CA ILE A 135 42.23 -20.48 -4.12
C ILE A 135 43.52 -20.46 -3.30
N LEU A 136 43.46 -19.96 -2.05
CA LEU A 136 44.65 -19.80 -1.20
C LEU A 136 45.26 -21.14 -0.73
N LEU A 137 44.45 -22.17 -0.54
CA LEU A 137 44.92 -23.51 -0.16
C LEU A 137 45.33 -24.38 -1.37
N GLY A 138 45.35 -23.83 -2.58
CA GLY A 138 45.81 -24.54 -3.76
C GLY A 138 44.81 -25.56 -4.30
N PHE A 139 43.54 -25.18 -4.38
CA PHE A 139 42.42 -26.00 -4.89
C PHE A 139 42.05 -27.21 -4.01
N ASP A 140 42.29 -27.13 -2.70
CA ASP A 140 41.80 -28.13 -1.73
C ASP A 140 40.34 -27.86 -1.32
N ILE A 141 39.43 -28.64 -1.90
CA ILE A 141 37.98 -28.54 -1.66
C ILE A 141 37.61 -28.93 -0.22
N ILE A 142 38.26 -29.95 0.35
CA ILE A 142 37.88 -30.51 1.66
C ILE A 142 38.22 -29.50 2.76
N SER A 143 39.43 -28.95 2.71
CA SER A 143 39.88 -27.95 3.68
C SER A 143 39.06 -26.65 3.58
N ALA A 144 38.81 -26.16 2.36
CA ALA A 144 37.98 -24.96 2.14
C ALA A 144 36.54 -25.13 2.66
N PHE A 145 35.96 -26.33 2.48
CA PHE A 145 34.62 -26.64 2.99
C PHE A 145 34.58 -26.68 4.52
N ILE A 146 35.53 -27.36 5.18
CA ILE A 146 35.60 -27.43 6.64
C ILE A 146 35.75 -26.02 7.25
N ILE A 147 36.62 -25.18 6.67
CA ILE A 147 36.81 -23.79 7.12
C ILE A 147 35.52 -23.00 6.98
N THR A 148 34.86 -23.07 5.82
CA THR A 148 33.62 -22.33 5.57
C THR A 148 32.51 -22.77 6.54
N LEU A 149 32.36 -24.08 6.78
CA LEU A 149 31.38 -24.63 7.72
C LEU A 149 31.67 -24.27 9.19
N THR A 150 32.93 -24.05 9.55
CA THR A 150 33.31 -23.67 10.91
C THR A 150 33.02 -22.18 11.19
N ILE A 151 33.02 -21.35 10.15
CA ILE A 151 32.78 -19.90 10.23
C ILE A 151 31.30 -19.57 10.06
N ALA A 152 30.62 -20.27 9.15
CA ALA A 152 29.19 -20.11 8.88
C ALA A 152 28.34 -20.65 10.04
#